data_AF-A0A839P2P7-F1
#
_entry.id   AF-A0A839P2P7-F1
#
_cell.length_a   1.000
_cell.length_b   1.000
_cell.length_c   1.000
_cell.angle_alpha   90.00
_cell.angle_beta   90.00
_cell.angle_gamma   90.00
#
_symmetry.space_group_name_H-M   'P 1'
#
loop_
_entity.id
_entity.type
_entity.pdbx_description
1 polymer ?
#
loop_
_entity_poly.entity_id
_entity_poly.type
_entity_poly.pdbx_seq_one_letter_code
_entity_poly.pdbx_strand_id
1 'polypeptide(L)'
;MASLWSAYLFAALIAPTLATGARLGAAVAIESIRFAPGSGLPATLHLASERALPSPLPAQVDRLLAEGITPVIQVLRAETGLSHRLLWENAGGHLFWTLKTIARENPDRAVEAAEALQALCWPREACTALTLMRADALAGFDAPRRRVCCLRHGLPGFSKCEGICPLLKRGSYQPSPRGM
;
A
#
# COMPACT_ATOMS: atom_id res chain seq x y z
N MET A 1 -11.85 1.77 15.29
CA MET A 1 -11.81 0.54 14.46
C MET A 1 -11.66 0.82 12.96
N ALA A 2 -12.32 1.84 12.40
CA ALA A 2 -12.23 2.19 10.98
C ALA A 2 -10.80 2.35 10.42
N SER A 3 -9.86 2.94 11.18
CA SER A 3 -8.46 3.07 10.74
C SER A 3 -7.81 1.71 10.49
N LEU A 4 -7.92 0.77 11.45
CA LEU A 4 -7.35 -0.56 11.28
C LEU A 4 -8.07 -1.33 10.17
N TRP A 5 -9.39 -1.23 10.11
CA TRP A 5 -10.17 -1.85 9.04
C TRP A 5 -9.73 -1.34 7.65
N SER A 6 -9.48 -0.04 7.50
CA SER A 6 -8.96 0.52 6.24
C SER A 6 -7.58 -0.01 5.87
N ALA A 7 -6.70 -0.27 6.85
CA ALA A 7 -5.41 -0.88 6.59
C ALA A 7 -5.55 -2.31 6.04
N TYR A 8 -6.45 -3.12 6.63
CA TYR A 8 -6.75 -4.46 6.10
C TYR A 8 -7.36 -4.39 4.70
N LEU A 9 -8.26 -3.43 4.45
CA LEU A 9 -8.81 -3.20 3.11
C LEU A 9 -7.73 -2.88 2.08
N PHE A 10 -6.84 -1.95 2.39
CA PHE A 10 -5.77 -1.60 1.46
C PHE A 10 -4.77 -2.73 1.27
N ALA A 11 -4.48 -3.53 2.30
CA ALA A 11 -3.67 -4.74 2.16
C ALA A 11 -4.31 -5.73 1.17
N ALA A 12 -5.62 -5.96 1.34
CA ALA A 12 -6.40 -6.87 0.52
C ALA A 12 -6.59 -6.38 -0.91
N LEU A 13 -6.54 -5.06 -1.17
CA LEU A 13 -6.62 -4.50 -2.52
C LEU A 13 -5.25 -4.44 -3.20
N ILE A 14 -4.25 -3.84 -2.56
CA ILE A 14 -3.01 -3.43 -3.22
C ILE A 14 -2.12 -4.62 -3.55
N ALA A 15 -1.84 -5.47 -2.55
CA ALA A 15 -0.91 -6.57 -2.71
C ALA A 15 -1.33 -7.55 -3.82
N PRO A 16 -2.55 -8.13 -3.80
CA PRO A 16 -2.94 -9.09 -4.82
C PRO A 16 -3.12 -8.45 -6.20
N THR A 17 -3.61 -7.21 -6.31
CA THR A 17 -3.81 -6.53 -7.60
C THR A 17 -2.47 -6.33 -8.31
N LEU A 18 -1.49 -5.74 -7.62
CA LEU A 18 -0.18 -5.47 -8.22
C LEU A 18 0.66 -6.73 -8.39
N ALA A 19 0.62 -7.68 -7.45
CA ALA A 19 1.35 -8.94 -7.59
C ALA A 19 0.83 -9.77 -8.78
N THR A 20 -0.49 -9.83 -8.96
CA THR A 20 -1.10 -10.50 -10.11
C THR A 20 -0.75 -9.80 -11.39
N GLY A 21 -0.88 -8.47 -11.45
CA GLY A 21 -0.58 -7.72 -12.66
C GLY A 21 0.90 -7.72 -13.04
N ALA A 22 1.82 -7.74 -12.06
CA ALA A 22 3.25 -7.92 -12.31
C ALA A 22 3.58 -9.32 -12.85
N ARG A 23 2.91 -10.36 -12.32
CA ARG A 23 3.07 -11.75 -12.77
C ARG A 23 2.51 -11.97 -14.18
N LEU A 24 1.35 -11.39 -14.49
CA LEU A 24 0.67 -11.56 -15.78
C LEU A 24 1.13 -10.54 -16.83
N GLY A 25 1.81 -9.46 -16.44
CA GLY A 25 2.16 -8.36 -17.33
C GLY A 25 0.96 -7.55 -17.82
N ALA A 26 -0.17 -7.62 -17.13
CA ALA A 26 -1.42 -7.00 -17.53
C ALA A 26 -2.14 -6.37 -16.32
N ALA A 27 -2.83 -5.25 -16.54
CA ALA A 27 -3.52 -4.56 -15.46
C ALA A 27 -4.75 -5.37 -14.99
N VAL A 28 -4.91 -5.51 -13.67
CA VAL A 28 -6.11 -6.05 -13.06
C VAL A 28 -7.14 -4.92 -12.92
N ALA A 29 -8.32 -5.10 -13.53
CA ALA A 29 -9.42 -4.16 -13.40
C ALA A 29 -9.99 -4.19 -11.98
N ILE A 30 -10.21 -3.02 -11.36
CA ILE A 30 -10.73 -2.95 -9.98
C ILE A 30 -12.15 -3.52 -9.90
N GLU A 31 -12.94 -3.35 -10.96
CA GLU A 31 -14.29 -3.87 -11.12
C GLU A 31 -14.31 -5.40 -11.26
N SER A 32 -13.16 -6.05 -11.43
CA SER A 32 -13.05 -7.51 -11.41
C SER A 32 -12.92 -8.05 -9.98
N ILE A 33 -12.59 -7.20 -9.00
CA ILE A 33 -12.33 -7.55 -7.62
C ILE A 33 -13.64 -7.70 -6.85
N ARG A 34 -13.85 -8.85 -6.19
CA ARG A 34 -14.98 -9.08 -5.26
C ARG A 34 -14.45 -9.52 -3.91
N PHE A 35 -14.99 -8.96 -2.83
CA PHE A 35 -14.73 -9.45 -1.49
C PHE A 35 -15.66 -10.62 -1.15
N ALA A 36 -15.12 -11.72 -0.63
CA ALA A 36 -15.95 -12.81 -0.14
C ALA A 36 -16.89 -12.35 1.00
N PRO A 37 -18.15 -12.76 0.99
CA PRO A 37 -19.09 -12.46 2.08
C PRO A 37 -18.71 -13.22 3.37
N GLY A 38 -19.08 -12.66 4.53
CA GLY A 38 -19.18 -13.42 5.79
C GLY A 38 -18.30 -12.96 6.96
N SER A 39 -17.24 -12.17 6.75
CA SER A 39 -16.35 -11.74 7.85
C SER A 39 -16.35 -10.23 8.13
N GLY A 40 -16.98 -9.43 7.26
CA GLY A 40 -16.85 -7.96 7.28
C GLY A 40 -15.42 -7.45 6.97
N LEU A 41 -14.48 -8.38 6.75
CA LEU A 41 -13.12 -8.12 6.32
C LEU A 41 -12.95 -8.57 4.87
N PRO A 42 -12.16 -7.83 4.08
CA PRO A 42 -11.83 -8.20 2.72
C PRO A 42 -10.84 -9.38 2.73
N ALA A 43 -11.35 -10.61 2.91
CA ALA A 43 -10.53 -11.80 3.14
C ALA A 43 -10.20 -12.59 1.88
N THR A 44 -10.97 -12.44 0.82
CA THR A 44 -10.78 -13.18 -0.44
C THR A 44 -11.15 -12.28 -1.60
N LEU A 45 -10.25 -12.20 -2.60
CA LEU A 45 -10.51 -11.52 -3.85
C LEU A 45 -10.82 -12.54 -4.94
N HIS A 46 -11.95 -12.37 -5.62
CA HIS A 46 -12.19 -13.03 -6.90
C HIS A 46 -11.79 -12.06 -8.01
N LEU A 47 -11.11 -12.57 -9.05
CA LEU A 47 -10.80 -11.84 -10.26
C LEU A 47 -11.67 -12.39 -11.38
N ALA A 48 -12.61 -11.60 -11.88
CA ALA A 48 -13.33 -11.95 -13.10
C ALA A 48 -12.35 -11.90 -14.28
N SER A 49 -12.17 -13.04 -14.95
CA SER A 49 -11.38 -13.12 -16.18
C SER A 49 -12.19 -12.53 -17.32
N GLU A 50 -11.87 -11.32 -17.78
CA GLU A 50 -12.00 -10.95 -19.21
C GLU A 50 -10.98 -9.86 -19.60
N ARG A 51 -10.20 -10.15 -20.65
CA ARG A 51 -9.35 -9.23 -21.45
C ARG A 51 -8.50 -8.23 -20.67
N ALA A 52 -7.54 -8.74 -19.89
CA ALA A 52 -6.49 -7.88 -19.33
C ALA A 52 -5.58 -7.39 -20.48
N LEU A 53 -5.50 -6.08 -20.67
CA LEU A 53 -4.55 -5.48 -21.61
C LEU A 53 -3.15 -5.48 -21.01
N PRO A 54 -2.10 -5.77 -21.79
CA PRO A 54 -0.72 -5.61 -21.35
C PRO A 54 -0.50 -4.22 -20.77
N SER A 55 0.11 -4.15 -19.59
CA SER A 55 0.35 -2.88 -18.90
C SER A 55 1.64 -2.98 -18.11
N PRO A 56 2.56 -2.00 -18.24
CA PRO A 56 3.73 -1.92 -17.38
C PRO A 56 3.32 -1.61 -15.94
N LEU A 57 4.11 -2.07 -14.97
CA LEU A 57 3.80 -1.95 -13.55
C LEU A 57 3.59 -0.50 -13.07
N PRO A 58 4.34 0.53 -13.52
CA PRO A 58 4.06 1.92 -13.17
C PRO A 58 2.63 2.34 -13.54
N ALA A 59 2.17 2.01 -14.75
CA ALA A 59 0.81 2.32 -15.19
C ALA A 59 -0.26 1.54 -14.39
N GLN A 60 0.05 0.31 -13.95
CA GLN A 60 -0.82 -0.45 -13.07
C GLN A 60 -0.95 0.22 -11.69
N VAL A 61 0.14 0.75 -11.14
CA VAL A 61 0.15 1.51 -9.89
C VAL A 61 -0.67 2.79 -10.03
N ASP A 62 -0.42 3.58 -11.07
CA ASP A 62 -1.14 4.83 -11.34
C ASP A 62 -2.66 4.58 -11.40
N ARG A 63 -3.07 3.58 -12.18
CA ARG A 63 -4.48 3.16 -12.30
C ARG A 63 -5.06 2.74 -10.97
N LEU A 64 -4.38 1.86 -10.23
CA LEU A 64 -4.86 1.38 -8.93
C LEU A 64 -5.06 2.56 -7.95
N LEU A 65 -4.13 3.52 -7.90
CA LEU A 65 -4.25 4.66 -7.00
C LEU A 65 -5.39 5.60 -7.40
N ALA A 66 -5.56 5.86 -8.70
CA ALA A 66 -6.58 6.76 -9.23
C ALA A 66 -7.99 6.15 -9.17
N GLU A 67 -8.15 4.92 -9.64
CA GLU A 67 -9.46 4.28 -9.86
C GLU A 67 -9.87 3.39 -8.68
N GLY A 68 -8.91 2.79 -7.96
CA GLY A 68 -9.20 1.88 -6.84
C GLY A 68 -9.11 2.55 -5.47
N ILE A 69 -7.99 3.20 -5.17
CA ILE A 69 -7.69 3.69 -3.81
C ILE A 69 -8.35 5.05 -3.54
N THR A 70 -8.28 5.98 -4.48
CA THR A 70 -8.82 7.34 -4.31
C THR A 70 -10.32 7.33 -3.98
N PRO A 71 -11.21 6.61 -4.71
CA PRO A 71 -12.64 6.60 -4.40
C PRO A 71 -12.93 5.97 -3.03
N VAL A 72 -12.21 4.90 -2.66
CA VAL A 72 -12.34 4.25 -1.35
C VAL A 72 -11.96 5.21 -0.22
N ILE A 73 -10.88 5.98 -0.39
CA ILE A 73 -10.47 6.99 0.60
C ILE A 73 -11.53 8.08 0.74
N GLN A 74 -12.12 8.54 -0.36
CA GLN A 74 -13.17 9.55 -0.34
C GLN A 74 -14.39 9.07 0.45
N VAL A 75 -14.88 7.86 0.18
CA VAL A 75 -16.01 7.25 0.90
C VAL A 75 -15.67 7.05 2.38
N LEU A 76 -14.52 6.45 2.70
CA LEU A 76 -14.15 6.21 4.09
C LEU A 76 -14.03 7.50 4.89
N ARG A 77 -13.50 8.56 4.29
CA ARG A 77 -13.42 9.87 4.94
C ARG A 77 -14.81 10.43 5.23
N ALA A 78 -15.74 10.34 4.29
CA ALA A 78 -17.11 10.81 4.47
C ALA A 78 -17.82 10.06 5.60
N GLU A 79 -17.68 8.73 5.64
CA GLU A 79 -18.38 7.88 6.60
C GLU A 79 -17.77 7.88 8.01
N THR A 80 -16.45 8.10 8.12
CA THR A 80 -15.73 7.85 9.39
C THR A 80 -15.05 9.09 9.98
N GLY A 81 -14.95 10.18 9.22
CA GLY A 81 -14.21 11.37 9.62
C GLY A 81 -12.69 11.19 9.73
N LEU A 82 -12.14 10.03 9.32
CA LEU A 82 -10.71 9.78 9.34
C LEU A 82 -9.95 10.78 8.46
N SER A 83 -8.76 11.16 8.91
CA SER A 83 -7.95 12.11 8.15
C SER A 83 -7.49 11.51 6.82
N HIS A 84 -7.49 12.36 5.80
CA HIS A 84 -7.06 11.98 4.46
C HIS A 84 -5.63 11.42 4.44
N ARG A 85 -4.70 12.04 5.18
CA ARG A 85 -3.32 11.56 5.30
C ARG A 85 -3.23 10.19 5.97
N LEU A 86 -4.02 9.91 7.01
CA LEU A 86 -4.01 8.62 7.69
C LEU A 86 -4.42 7.49 6.72
N LEU A 87 -5.47 7.71 5.93
CA LEU A 87 -5.95 6.73 4.95
C LEU A 87 -4.91 6.47 3.86
N TRP A 88 -4.29 7.52 3.31
CA TRP A 88 -3.19 7.34 2.37
C TRP A 88 -1.98 6.65 2.99
N GLU A 89 -1.53 7.01 4.19
CA GLU A 89 -0.39 6.33 4.83
C GLU A 89 -0.71 4.87 5.20
N ASN A 90 -1.99 4.52 5.44
CA ASN A 90 -2.41 3.13 5.55
C ASN A 90 -2.24 2.41 4.19
N ALA A 91 -2.69 3.01 3.09
CA ALA A 91 -2.52 2.45 1.75
C ALA A 91 -1.05 2.37 1.33
N GLY A 92 -0.28 3.44 1.56
CA GLY A 92 1.12 3.57 1.19
C GLY A 92 1.98 2.50 1.83
N GLY A 93 1.75 2.16 3.10
CA GLY A 93 2.49 1.08 3.76
C GLY A 93 2.42 -0.24 2.99
N HIS A 94 1.23 -0.57 2.48
CA HIS A 94 1.04 -1.76 1.65
C HIS A 94 1.61 -1.58 0.24
N LEU A 95 1.43 -0.41 -0.39
CA LEU A 95 2.02 -0.10 -1.70
C LEU A 95 3.54 -0.29 -1.72
N PHE A 96 4.26 0.35 -0.80
CA PHE A 96 5.72 0.30 -0.76
C PHE A 96 6.23 -1.10 -0.46
N TRP A 97 5.58 -1.81 0.49
CA TRP A 97 5.90 -3.20 0.78
C TRP A 97 5.69 -4.08 -0.45
N THR A 98 4.56 -3.93 -1.15
CA THR A 98 4.25 -4.72 -2.35
C THR A 98 5.23 -4.47 -3.49
N LEU A 99 5.57 -3.22 -3.79
CA LEU A 99 6.54 -2.90 -4.85
C LEU A 99 7.92 -3.47 -4.54
N LYS A 100 8.36 -3.37 -3.29
CA LYS A 100 9.61 -3.99 -2.83
C LYS A 100 9.57 -5.52 -2.97
N THR A 101 8.47 -6.14 -2.57
CA THR A 101 8.28 -7.60 -2.68
C THR A 101 8.31 -8.04 -4.13
N ILE A 102 7.63 -7.34 -5.04
CA ILE A 102 7.68 -7.60 -6.49
C ILE A 102 9.11 -7.52 -7.01
N ALA A 103 9.85 -6.46 -6.69
CA ALA A 103 11.24 -6.30 -7.13
C ALA A 103 12.16 -7.41 -6.62
N ARG A 104 11.93 -7.89 -5.38
CA ARG A 104 12.71 -8.97 -4.77
C ARG A 104 12.39 -10.33 -5.37
N GLU A 105 11.12 -10.62 -5.62
CA GLU A 105 10.65 -11.95 -6.03
C GLU A 105 10.61 -12.10 -7.56
N ASN A 106 10.64 -11.00 -8.29
CA ASN A 106 10.72 -10.97 -9.75
C ASN A 106 11.74 -9.91 -10.20
N PRO A 107 13.04 -10.28 -10.30
CA PRO A 107 14.11 -9.36 -10.68
C PRO A 107 13.88 -8.63 -12.01
N ASP A 108 13.20 -9.26 -12.97
CA ASP A 108 12.87 -8.66 -14.27
C ASP A 108 11.93 -7.45 -14.12
N ARG A 109 11.16 -7.40 -13.02
CA ARG A 109 10.25 -6.29 -12.68
C ARG A 109 10.88 -5.27 -11.72
N ALA A 110 12.12 -5.45 -11.29
CA ALA A 110 12.75 -4.57 -10.32
C ALA A 110 12.91 -3.12 -10.84
N VAL A 111 13.25 -2.97 -12.12
CA VAL A 111 13.34 -1.65 -12.79
C VAL A 111 11.97 -0.97 -12.80
N GLU A 112 10.94 -1.67 -13.26
CA GLU A 112 9.58 -1.15 -13.31
C GLU A 112 9.03 -0.80 -11.91
N ALA A 113 9.37 -1.58 -10.87
CA ALA A 113 9.01 -1.25 -9.49
C ALA A 113 9.70 0.02 -8.99
N ALA A 114 10.98 0.23 -9.34
CA ALA A 114 11.71 1.45 -9.04
C ALA A 114 11.17 2.66 -9.82
N GLU A 115 10.77 2.47 -11.08
CA GLU A 115 10.11 3.49 -11.89
C GLU A 115 8.76 3.90 -11.28
N ALA A 116 7.96 2.93 -10.83
CA ALA A 116 6.68 3.21 -10.18
C ALA A 116 6.82 4.06 -8.91
N LEU A 117 7.91 3.90 -8.16
CA LEU A 117 8.24 4.71 -6.98
C LEU A 117 8.70 6.14 -7.33
N GLN A 118 9.30 6.32 -8.51
CA GLN A 118 9.80 7.61 -8.97
C GLN A 118 8.74 8.40 -9.74
N ALA A 119 7.79 7.71 -10.36
CA ALA A 119 6.69 8.31 -11.09
C ALA A 119 5.86 9.23 -10.19
N LEU A 120 5.60 10.45 -10.70
CA LEU A 120 4.74 11.45 -10.04
C LEU A 120 3.32 11.47 -10.64
N CYS A 121 2.94 10.41 -11.35
CA CYS A 121 1.64 10.27 -12.01
C CYS A 121 0.50 9.90 -11.04
N TRP A 122 0.81 9.76 -9.74
CA TRP A 122 -0.17 9.45 -8.71
C TRP A 122 -1.13 10.63 -8.48
N PRO A 123 -2.34 10.38 -7.94
CA PRO A 123 -3.22 11.44 -7.44
C PRO A 123 -2.45 12.44 -6.57
N ARG A 124 -2.73 13.74 -6.75
CA ARG A 124 -1.99 14.84 -6.08
C ARG A 124 -1.95 14.65 -4.57
N GLU A 125 -3.05 14.19 -4.00
CA GLU A 125 -3.22 14.01 -2.59
C GLU A 125 -2.46 12.78 -2.08
N ALA A 126 -2.28 11.74 -2.90
CA ALA A 126 -1.38 10.62 -2.62
C ALA A 126 0.08 11.10 -2.60
N CYS A 127 0.51 11.85 -3.63
CA CYS A 127 1.84 12.45 -3.70
C CYS A 127 2.17 13.28 -2.44
N THR A 128 1.21 14.06 -1.97
CA THR A 128 1.35 14.92 -0.78
C THR A 128 1.35 14.14 0.54
N ALA A 129 0.49 13.12 0.67
CA ALA A 129 0.39 12.32 1.89
C ALA A 129 1.59 11.36 2.05
N LEU A 130 2.05 10.78 0.95
CA LEU A 130 3.06 9.71 0.92
C LEU A 130 4.49 10.21 0.74
N THR A 131 4.73 11.53 0.69
CA THR A 131 6.06 12.10 0.42
C THR A 131 7.17 11.50 1.29
N LEU A 132 6.95 11.41 2.61
CA LEU A 132 7.94 10.84 3.54
C LEU A 132 8.15 9.35 3.30
N MET A 133 7.06 8.59 3.17
CA MET A 133 7.14 7.15 2.97
C MET A 133 7.81 6.80 1.64
N ARG A 134 7.53 7.56 0.58
CA ARG A 134 8.18 7.39 -0.72
C ARG A 134 9.67 7.71 -0.65
N ALA A 135 10.05 8.78 0.05
CA ALA A 135 11.46 9.12 0.26
C ALA A 135 12.20 8.00 1.01
N ASP A 136 11.59 7.43 2.05
CA ASP A 136 12.17 6.30 2.78
C ASP A 136 12.25 5.03 1.91
N ALA A 137 11.23 4.74 1.09
CA ALA A 137 11.26 3.62 0.17
C ALA A 137 12.37 3.76 -0.87
N LEU A 138 12.54 4.95 -1.46
CA LEU A 138 13.63 5.26 -2.40
C LEU A 138 15.01 5.18 -1.74
N ALA A 139 15.11 5.52 -0.46
CA ALA A 139 16.33 5.37 0.33
C ALA A 139 16.57 3.92 0.81
N GLY A 140 15.71 2.96 0.42
CA GLY A 140 15.89 1.54 0.71
C GLY A 140 15.49 1.11 2.13
N PHE A 141 14.73 1.91 2.87
CA PHE A 141 14.24 1.51 4.18
C PHE A 141 13.21 0.38 4.07
N ASP A 142 13.36 -0.64 4.92
CA ASP A 142 12.46 -1.80 4.92
C ASP A 142 11.01 -1.43 5.28
N ALA A 143 10.86 -0.41 6.12
CA ALA A 143 9.58 0.02 6.64
C ALA A 143 9.49 1.56 6.59
N PRO A 144 8.83 2.13 5.57
CA PRO A 144 8.72 3.57 5.43
C PRO A 144 8.02 4.25 6.62
N ARG A 145 8.55 5.40 7.05
CA ARG A 145 8.05 6.10 8.23
C ARG A 145 6.75 6.80 7.95
N ARG A 146 5.89 6.76 8.95
CA ARG A 146 4.61 7.46 8.94
C ARG A 146 4.71 8.78 9.67
N ARG A 147 3.94 9.78 9.22
CA ARG A 147 3.74 11.03 9.97
C ARG A 147 2.54 10.94 10.89
N VAL A 148 1.59 10.05 10.61
CA VAL A 148 0.37 9.87 11.41
C VAL A 148 0.29 8.43 11.94
N CYS A 149 -0.04 8.30 13.22
CA CYS A 149 -0.26 6.99 13.83
C CYS A 149 -1.56 6.37 13.29
N CYS A 150 -1.54 5.09 12.94
CA CYS A 150 -2.76 4.35 12.57
C CYS A 150 -3.69 4.05 13.74
N LEU A 151 -3.29 4.36 14.98
CA LEU A 151 -4.00 4.07 16.22
C LEU A 151 -4.24 2.57 16.48
N ARG A 152 -3.52 1.68 15.77
CA ARG A 152 -3.59 0.22 15.97
C ARG A 152 -3.32 -0.16 17.43
N HIS A 153 -2.39 0.52 18.08
CA HIS A 153 -2.05 0.28 19.49
C HIS A 153 -3.18 0.62 20.48
N GLY A 154 -4.23 1.30 20.02
CA GLY A 154 -5.42 1.58 20.83
C GLY A 154 -6.36 0.39 20.97
N LEU A 155 -6.07 -0.73 20.30
CA LEU A 155 -6.84 -1.97 20.38
C LEU A 155 -6.19 -2.96 21.35
N PRO A 156 -6.99 -3.73 22.10
CA PRO A 156 -6.47 -4.78 22.98
C PRO A 156 -5.55 -5.75 22.24
N GLY A 157 -4.39 -6.05 22.81
CA GLY A 157 -3.43 -7.01 22.24
C GLY A 157 -2.53 -6.46 21.13
N PHE A 158 -2.62 -5.18 20.77
CA PHE A 158 -1.75 -4.58 19.75
C PHE A 158 -0.76 -3.59 20.34
N SER A 159 0.53 -3.79 20.06
CA SER A 159 1.60 -2.84 20.38
C SER A 159 1.71 -1.73 19.33
N LYS A 160 2.50 -0.69 19.65
CA LYS A 160 2.92 0.31 18.65
C LYS A 160 3.80 -0.36 17.60
N CYS A 161 3.59 -0.02 16.33
CA CYS A 161 4.38 -0.57 15.22
C CYS A 161 5.84 -0.13 15.33
N GLU A 162 6.73 -1.05 15.66
CA GLU A 162 8.18 -0.80 15.74
C GLU A 162 8.73 -0.29 14.40
N GLY A 163 9.67 0.65 14.45
CA GLY A 163 10.29 1.26 13.27
C GLY A 163 9.41 2.20 12.43
N ILE A 164 8.08 2.09 12.53
CA ILE A 164 7.12 2.79 11.67
C ILE A 164 6.31 3.86 12.43
N CYS A 165 5.93 3.57 13.68
CA CYS A 165 4.97 4.37 14.42
C CYS A 165 5.57 5.72 14.84
N PRO A 166 4.94 6.86 14.50
CA PRO A 166 5.46 8.19 14.85
C PRO A 166 5.41 8.48 16.36
N LEU A 167 4.69 7.68 17.15
CA LEU A 167 4.59 7.82 18.61
C LEU A 167 5.77 7.17 19.35
N LEU A 168 6.60 6.40 18.66
CA LEU A 168 7.83 5.87 19.24
C LEU A 168 8.91 6.96 19.10
N LYS A 169 9.44 7.45 20.23
CA LYS A 169 10.67 8.25 20.21
C LYS A 169 11.75 7.37 19.59
N ARG A 170 12.51 7.91 18.64
CA ARG A 170 13.68 7.21 18.10
C ARG A 170 14.72 7.04 19.20
N GLY A 171 14.75 5.88 19.84
CA GLY A 171 15.91 5.37 20.55
C GLY A 171 16.71 4.50 19.59
N SER A 172 17.91 4.95 19.22
CA SER A 172 19.02 4.13 18.70
C SER A 172 18.65 2.89 17.86
N TYR A 173 18.11 3.06 16.66
CA TYR A 173 18.21 1.99 15.66
C TYR A 173 19.64 1.98 15.12
N GLN A 174 20.47 1.06 15.62
CA GLN A 174 21.68 0.64 14.92
C GLN A 174 21.29 -0.47 13.94
N PRO A 175 21.61 -0.35 12.64
CA PRO A 175 21.41 -1.46 11.71
C PRO A 175 22.25 -2.65 12.17
N SER A 176 21.63 -3.82 12.27
CA SER A 176 22.34 -5.07 12.50
C SER A 176 23.38 -5.24 11.39
N PRO A 177 24.67 -5.49 11.70
CA PRO A 177 25.66 -5.77 10.68
C PRO A 177 25.23 -7.05 9.97
N ARG A 178 25.10 -6.96 8.64
CA ARG A 178 24.80 -8.11 7.78
C ARG A 178 25.81 -9.20 8.13
N GLY A 179 25.30 -10.37 8.52
CA GLY A 179 26.12 -11.56 8.77
C GLY A 179 26.98 -11.85 7.57
N MET A 180 28.27 -11.96 7.84
CA MET A 180 29.33 -12.40 6.94
C MET A 180 29.28 -13.92 6.78
#